data_AF-A0AA39L6N1-F1
#
_entry.id   AF-A0AA39L6N1-F1
#
_cell.length_a   1.000
_cell.length_b   1.000
_cell.length_c   1.000
_cell.angle_alpha   90.00
_cell.angle_beta   90.00
_cell.angle_gamma   90.00
#
_symmetry.space_group_name_H-M   'P 1'
#
loop_
_entity.id
_entity.type
_entity.pdbx_description
1 polymer ?
#
loop_
_entity_poly.entity_id
_entity_poly.type
_entity_poly.pdbx_seq_one_letter_code
_entity_poly.pdbx_strand_id
1 'polypeptide(L)'
;MYFISILVAFAICATATAIPPPPPASIPTHLQCKSDQDCVVRNVGNCCGYYPQCANPKAKLPPPCPNGGFGVCGFPVVEACSCRGGKCLSV
;
A
#
# COMPACT_ATOMS: atom_id res chain seq x y z
N MET A 1 -59.59 27.20 -11.16
CA MET A 1 -58.94 27.27 -9.83
C MET A 1 -58.40 25.90 -9.48
N TYR A 2 -57.12 25.61 -9.72
CA TYR A 2 -56.34 24.56 -9.04
C TYR A 2 -54.84 24.78 -9.34
N PHE A 3 -54.13 25.25 -8.32
CA PHE A 3 -52.71 25.05 -8.00
C PHE A 3 -51.69 24.96 -9.15
N ILE A 4 -51.06 26.10 -9.48
CA ILE A 4 -49.72 26.13 -10.08
C ILE A 4 -48.83 26.93 -9.12
N SER A 5 -48.27 26.22 -8.14
CA SER A 5 -47.36 26.77 -7.13
C SER A 5 -45.93 26.30 -7.40
N ILE A 6 -45.07 27.29 -7.63
CA ILE A 6 -43.65 27.38 -7.24
C ILE A 6 -42.68 26.42 -7.97
N LEU A 7 -42.19 26.89 -9.11
CA LEU A 7 -40.90 26.49 -9.69
C LEU A 7 -39.86 27.59 -9.36
N VAL A 8 -39.20 27.49 -8.21
CA VAL A 8 -37.93 28.19 -7.96
C VAL A 8 -36.93 27.14 -7.52
N ALA A 9 -36.25 26.56 -8.51
CA ALA A 9 -35.19 25.60 -8.29
C ALA A 9 -33.96 26.31 -7.70
N PHE A 10 -33.58 25.92 -6.48
CA PHE A 10 -32.29 26.24 -5.87
C PHE A 10 -31.18 25.63 -6.74
N ALA A 11 -30.52 26.46 -7.55
CA ALA A 11 -29.31 26.09 -8.28
C ALA A 11 -28.09 26.74 -7.62
N ILE A 12 -27.69 26.25 -6.44
CA ILE A 12 -26.36 26.51 -5.90
C ILE A 12 -25.41 25.50 -6.57
N CYS A 13 -24.75 25.96 -7.62
CA CYS A 13 -23.69 25.21 -8.30
C CYS A 13 -22.48 25.15 -7.36
N ALA A 14 -22.37 24.07 -6.59
CA ALA A 14 -21.17 23.78 -5.82
C ALA A 14 -20.05 23.42 -6.82
N THR A 15 -19.07 24.30 -6.96
CA THR A 15 -17.85 24.02 -7.73
C THR A 15 -17.03 22.98 -6.96
N ALA A 16 -17.07 21.73 -7.43
CA ALA A 16 -16.22 20.67 -6.92
C ALA A 16 -14.75 20.99 -7.27
N THR A 17 -13.97 21.43 -6.29
CA THR A 17 -12.52 21.53 -6.41
C THR A 17 -11.95 20.12 -6.49
N ALA A 18 -11.45 19.74 -7.67
CA ALA A 18 -10.78 18.45 -7.84
C ALA A 18 -9.48 18.44 -7.03
N ILE A 19 -9.36 17.53 -6.07
CA ILE A 19 -8.10 17.28 -5.35
C ILE A 19 -7.14 16.63 -6.35
N PRO A 20 -5.92 17.15 -6.53
CA PRO A 20 -4.94 16.51 -7.41
C PRO A 20 -4.65 15.08 -6.93
N PRO A 21 -4.49 14.11 -7.85
CA PRO A 21 -4.22 12.73 -7.46
C PRO A 21 -2.92 12.64 -6.66
N PRO A 22 -2.84 11.76 -5.64
CA PRO A 22 -1.61 11.58 -4.89
C PRO A 22 -0.48 11.12 -5.83
N PRO A 23 0.78 11.48 -5.53
CA PRO A 23 1.93 10.99 -6.29
C PRO A 23 1.91 9.46 -6.36
N PRO A 24 2.41 8.86 -7.46
CA PRO A 24 2.51 7.41 -7.56
C PRO A 24 3.35 6.87 -6.41
N ALA A 25 2.80 5.88 -5.69
CA ALA A 25 3.49 5.26 -4.56
C ALA A 25 4.80 4.63 -5.04
N SER A 26 5.93 5.09 -4.50
CA SER A 26 7.24 4.54 -4.82
C SER A 26 7.42 3.16 -4.17
N ILE A 27 7.99 2.21 -4.92
CA ILE A 27 8.27 0.87 -4.39
C ILE A 27 9.46 0.99 -3.42
N PRO A 28 9.34 0.56 -2.16
CA PRO A 28 10.45 0.55 -1.22
C PRO A 28 11.64 -0.25 -1.77
N THR A 29 12.88 0.24 -1.59
CA THR A 29 14.09 -0.39 -2.15
C THR A 29 14.22 -1.87 -1.79
N HIS A 30 13.82 -2.26 -0.58
CA HIS A 30 13.86 -3.65 -0.13
C HIS A 30 12.85 -4.58 -0.82
N LEU A 31 11.88 -4.02 -1.56
CA LEU A 31 10.92 -4.76 -2.36
C LEU A 31 11.19 -4.63 -3.85
N GLN A 32 12.15 -3.83 -4.29
CA GLN A 32 12.42 -3.65 -5.72
C GLN A 32 13.11 -4.88 -6.33
N CYS A 33 12.71 -5.25 -7.54
CA CYS A 33 13.27 -6.38 -8.27
C CYS A 33 13.25 -6.12 -9.78
N LYS A 34 14.08 -6.86 -10.52
CA LYS A 34 14.04 -6.91 -11.99
C LYS A 34 13.51 -8.25 -12.51
N SER A 35 13.73 -9.32 -11.75
CA SER A 35 13.30 -10.68 -12.06
C SER A 35 12.94 -11.46 -10.80
N ASP A 36 12.29 -12.62 -10.95
CA ASP A 36 11.93 -13.48 -9.81
C ASP A 36 13.14 -13.91 -8.98
N GLN A 37 14.32 -14.06 -9.60
CA GLN A 37 15.57 -14.43 -8.92
C GLN A 37 16.08 -13.34 -7.96
N ASP A 38 15.59 -12.10 -8.09
CA ASP A 38 15.90 -11.01 -7.18
C ASP A 38 15.03 -11.04 -5.91
N CYS A 39 14.11 -12.00 -5.75
CA CYS A 39 13.20 -12.07 -4.62
C CYS A 39 13.43 -13.36 -3.82
N VAL A 40 13.59 -13.22 -2.51
CA VAL A 40 13.70 -14.36 -1.59
C VAL A 40 12.76 -14.17 -0.40
N VAL A 41 12.31 -15.26 0.20
CA VAL A 41 11.67 -15.21 1.52
C VAL A 41 12.74 -14.84 2.54
N ARG A 42 12.53 -13.74 3.25
CA ARG A 42 13.43 -13.30 4.32
C ARG A 42 12.65 -12.69 5.46
N ASN A 43 13.24 -12.74 6.65
CA ASN A 43 12.71 -12.05 7.80
C ASN A 43 12.95 -10.53 7.63
N VAL A 44 11.89 -9.78 7.33
CA VAL A 44 11.93 -8.32 7.25
C VAL A 44 11.67 -7.65 8.61
N GLY A 45 11.07 -8.41 9.53
CA GLY A 45 10.71 -7.97 10.86
C GLY A 45 9.48 -7.05 10.91
N ASN A 46 8.80 -7.04 12.04
CA ASN A 46 7.76 -6.06 12.39
C ASN A 46 7.80 -5.78 13.90
N CYS A 47 6.80 -5.08 14.46
CA CYS A 47 6.79 -4.73 15.91
C CYS A 47 6.64 -5.95 16.83
N CYS A 48 6.31 -7.11 16.27
CA CYS A 48 6.19 -8.37 16.98
C CYS A 48 7.43 -9.27 16.80
N GLY A 49 8.48 -8.79 16.14
CA GLY A 49 9.69 -9.56 15.89
C GLY A 49 9.72 -10.17 14.49
N TYR A 50 9.76 -11.50 14.41
CA TYR A 50 9.88 -12.24 13.15
C TYR A 50 8.75 -11.89 12.18
N TYR A 51 9.04 -11.60 10.92
CA TYR A 51 8.02 -11.40 9.89
C TYR A 51 8.59 -11.82 8.54
N PRO A 52 8.21 -13.00 8.01
CA PRO A 52 8.70 -13.46 6.72
C PRO A 52 7.99 -12.72 5.59
N GLN A 53 8.75 -12.22 4.63
CA GLN A 53 8.22 -11.56 3.44
C GLN A 53 9.16 -11.74 2.26
N CYS A 54 8.60 -11.73 1.04
CA CYS A 54 9.37 -11.62 -0.18
C CYS A 54 10.05 -10.26 -0.26
N ALA A 55 11.38 -10.25 -0.31
CA ALA A 55 12.16 -9.03 -0.40
C ALA A 55 13.49 -9.28 -1.12
N ASN A 56 14.08 -8.20 -1.62
CA ASN A 56 15.32 -8.24 -2.36
C ASN A 56 16.48 -8.64 -1.43
N PRO A 57 17.29 -9.66 -1.79
CA PRO A 57 18.30 -10.18 -0.90
C PRO A 57 19.41 -9.18 -0.57
N LYS A 58 19.68 -8.26 -1.51
CA LYS A 58 20.80 -7.32 -1.50
C LYS A 58 20.44 -5.98 -0.87
N ALA A 59 19.16 -5.72 -0.63
CA ALA A 59 18.70 -4.45 -0.09
C ALA A 59 18.78 -4.40 1.44
N LYS A 60 19.06 -3.20 1.97
CA LYS A 60 19.00 -2.93 3.41
C LYS A 60 17.55 -2.89 3.87
N LEU A 61 17.23 -3.66 4.91
CA LEU A 61 15.93 -3.62 5.55
C LEU A 61 15.80 -2.38 6.44
N PRO A 62 14.63 -1.72 6.44
CA PRO A 62 14.35 -0.68 7.42
C PRO A 62 14.31 -1.30 8.83
N PRO A 63 14.65 -0.53 9.88
CA PRO A 63 14.50 -1.01 11.25
C PRO A 63 13.02 -1.31 11.52
N PRO A 64 12.70 -2.43 12.18
CA PRO A 64 11.34 -2.68 12.64
C PRO A 64 11.00 -1.66 13.73
N CYS A 65 9.91 -0.93 13.53
CA CYS A 65 9.25 -0.08 14.55
C CYS A 65 10.13 1.06 15.05
N PRO A 66 10.49 2.00 14.16
CA PRO A 66 11.40 3.11 14.47
C PRO A 66 10.90 4.01 15.61
N ASN A 67 9.58 4.11 15.81
CA ASN A 67 8.94 4.92 16.84
C ASN A 67 8.25 4.07 17.94
N GLY A 68 8.53 2.76 17.97
CA GLY A 68 7.73 1.80 18.71
C GLY A 68 6.32 1.59 18.10
N GLY A 69 5.55 0.68 18.70
CA GLY A 69 4.20 0.36 18.28
C GLY A 69 3.76 -1.02 18.75
N PHE A 70 2.46 -1.19 18.95
CA PHE A 70 1.83 -2.48 19.23
C PHE A 70 0.72 -2.73 18.21
N GLY A 71 0.55 -3.98 17.82
CA GLY A 71 -0.44 -4.39 16.83
C GLY A 71 -0.75 -5.87 16.97
N VAL A 72 -1.70 -6.37 16.18
CA VAL A 72 -2.00 -7.80 16.14
C VAL A 72 -0.82 -8.52 15.53
N CYS A 73 -0.19 -9.39 16.31
CA CYS A 73 0.91 -10.21 15.86
C CYS A 73 0.38 -11.39 15.06
N GLY A 74 0.82 -11.48 13.81
CA GLY A 74 0.52 -12.57 12.90
C GLY A 74 1.52 -12.51 11.74
N PHE A 75 1.87 -13.68 11.22
CA PHE A 75 2.85 -13.82 10.15
C PHE A 75 2.17 -14.51 8.97
N PRO A 76 2.35 -14.00 7.75
CA PRO A 76 1.83 -14.68 6.57
C PRO A 76 2.59 -15.99 6.35
N VAL A 77 1.89 -16.99 5.81
CA VAL A 77 2.54 -18.14 5.18
C VAL A 77 2.99 -17.68 3.80
N VAL A 78 4.28 -17.83 3.49
CA VAL A 78 4.86 -17.43 2.21
C VAL A 78 5.40 -18.69 1.52
N GLU A 79 4.74 -19.11 0.45
CA GLU A 79 5.07 -20.34 -0.28
C GLU A 79 6.12 -20.07 -1.37
N ALA A 80 5.91 -19.01 -2.14
CA ALA A 80 6.84 -18.58 -3.19
C ALA A 80 6.92 -17.05 -3.30
N CYS A 81 7.96 -16.58 -4.00
CA CYS A 81 8.16 -15.18 -4.30
C CYS A 81 8.24 -14.96 -5.81
N SER A 82 7.66 -13.87 -6.30
CA SER A 82 7.76 -13.44 -7.69
C SER A 82 7.92 -11.92 -7.79
N CYS A 83 8.60 -11.47 -8.84
CA CYS A 83 8.76 -10.09 -9.21
C CYS A 83 7.65 -9.66 -10.16
N ARG A 84 6.69 -8.86 -9.69
CA ARG A 84 5.60 -8.33 -10.51
C ARG A 84 5.56 -6.82 -10.41
N GLY A 85 5.59 -6.15 -11.56
CA GLY A 85 5.60 -4.68 -11.62
C GLY A 85 6.81 -4.05 -10.92
N GLY A 86 7.97 -4.73 -10.92
CA GLY A 86 9.18 -4.28 -10.23
C GLY A 86 9.14 -4.41 -8.71
N LYS A 87 8.16 -5.13 -8.16
CA LYS A 87 7.99 -5.39 -6.72
C LYS A 87 8.01 -6.89 -6.42
N CYS A 88 8.76 -7.29 -5.40
CA CYS A 88 8.71 -8.64 -4.84
C CYS A 88 7.37 -8.83 -4.12
N LEU A 89 6.61 -9.84 -4.55
CA LEU A 89 5.33 -10.24 -3.99
C LEU A 89 5.36 -11.71 -3.63
N SER A 90 4.59 -12.08 -2.61
CA SER A 90 4.23 -13.48 -2.34
C SER A 90 3.22 -13.96 -3.38
N VAL A 91 3.42 -15.16 -3.89
CA VAL A 91 2.54 -15.80 -4.88
C VAL A 91 2.17 -17.21 -4.47
#